data_AF-A0A3P7ISV0-F1
#
_entry.id   AF-A0A3P7ISV0-F1
#
_cell.length_a   1.000
_cell.length_b   1.000
_cell.length_c   1.000
_cell.angle_alpha   90.00
_cell.angle_beta   90.00
_cell.angle_gamma   90.00
#
_symmetry.space_group_name_H-M   'P 1'
#
loop_
_entity.id
_entity.type
_entity.pdbx_description
1 polymer ?
#
loop_
_entity_poly.entity_id
_entity_poly.type
_entity_poly.pdbx_seq_one_letter_code
_entity_poly.pdbx_strand_id
1 'polypeptide(L)'
;MGDYKVMDRTRAEQDLYSLMVLPTAVADKMAKIANARPDRSMGIYFVDCNAKFPAIEIEAGLDTYTIRTSDLIIKIFLSMMDQDGLLLAVQL
;
A
#
# COMPACT_ATOMS: atom_id res chain seq x y z
N MET A 1 -18.80 -4.94 6.44
CA MET A 1 -17.65 -4.42 5.67
C MET A 1 -17.83 -2.92 5.63
N GLY A 2 -17.01 -2.17 6.38
CA GLY A 2 -17.19 -0.73 6.54
C GLY A 2 -16.66 0.02 5.32
N ASP A 3 -17.29 1.14 4.99
CA ASP A 3 -16.81 2.05 3.95
C ASP A 3 -15.54 2.77 4.47
N TYR A 4 -14.38 2.29 4.05
CA TYR A 4 -13.10 2.91 4.41
C TYR A 4 -12.77 4.02 3.43
N LYS A 5 -13.31 5.23 3.65
CA LYS A 5 -12.90 6.42 2.88
C LYS A 5 -11.87 7.22 3.68
N VAL A 6 -10.63 7.23 3.22
CA VAL A 6 -9.56 8.10 3.74
C VAL A 6 -9.22 9.08 2.64
N MET A 7 -9.53 10.35 2.85
CA MET A 7 -9.15 11.42 1.93
C MET A 7 -8.08 12.29 2.58
N ASP A 8 -7.01 12.55 1.83
CA ASP A 8 -5.98 13.49 2.22
C ASP A 8 -5.58 14.33 1.00
N ARG A 9 -5.29 15.62 1.22
CA ARG A 9 -4.84 16.53 0.16
C ARG A 9 -3.35 16.77 0.35
N THR A 10 -2.56 16.11 -0.49
CA THR A 10 -1.10 16.20 -0.44
C THR A 10 -0.50 16.46 -1.81
N ARG A 11 0.78 16.82 -1.85
CA ARG A 11 1.55 16.88 -3.08
C ARG A 11 1.88 15.44 -3.50
N ALA A 12 1.57 15.10 -4.75
CA ALA A 12 2.01 13.86 -5.37
C ALA A 12 3.16 14.17 -6.34
N GLU A 13 4.18 13.33 -6.32
CA GLU A 13 5.32 13.39 -7.26
C GLU A 13 5.45 12.02 -7.92
N GLN A 14 5.66 12.01 -9.24
CA GLN A 14 6.03 10.79 -9.93
C GLN A 14 7.54 10.60 -9.80
N ASP A 15 7.93 9.44 -9.32
CA ASP A 15 9.31 9.01 -9.23
C ASP A 15 9.46 7.64 -9.91
N LEU A 16 10.67 7.32 -10.35
CA LEU A 16 11.01 6.05 -11.01
C LEU A 16 11.34 4.93 -10.01
N TYR A 17 11.10 5.15 -8.71
CA TYR A 17 11.26 4.12 -7.69
C TYR A 17 10.20 3.02 -7.78
N SER A 18 10.56 1.85 -7.26
CA SER A 18 9.73 0.65 -7.28
C SER A 18 8.60 0.65 -6.23
N LEU A 19 8.51 1.68 -5.38
CA LEU A 19 7.60 1.73 -4.23
C LEU A 19 6.78 3.02 -4.24
N MET A 20 5.53 2.92 -3.79
CA MET A 20 4.68 4.08 -3.55
C MET A 20 4.93 4.60 -2.12
N VAL A 21 5.03 5.91 -1.98
CA VAL A 21 5.14 6.57 -0.68
C VAL A 21 3.81 7.26 -0.40
N LEU A 22 3.19 6.92 0.72
CA LEU A 22 1.94 7.54 1.16
C LEU A 22 2.18 8.34 2.43
N PRO A 23 1.40 9.40 2.70
CA PRO A 23 1.41 10.04 4.01
C PRO A 23 1.22 9.02 5.13
N THR A 24 1.98 9.11 6.21
CA THR A 24 1.98 8.14 7.32
C THR A 24 0.58 7.79 7.81
N ALA A 25 -0.30 8.79 7.94
CA ALA A 25 -1.69 8.58 8.39
C ALA A 25 -2.54 7.74 7.41
N VAL A 26 -2.27 7.84 6.10
CA VAL A 26 -2.93 7.04 5.06
C VAL A 26 -2.32 5.65 5.01
N ALA A 27 -0.99 5.56 5.05
CA ALA A 27 -0.23 4.31 5.11
C ALA A 27 -0.69 3.42 6.27
N ASP A 28 -0.77 3.98 7.48
CA ASP A 28 -1.15 3.25 8.70
C ASP A 28 -2.60 2.74 8.65
N LYS A 29 -3.51 3.54 8.06
CA LYS A 29 -4.91 3.13 7.88
C LYS A 29 -5.01 2.01 6.85
N MET A 30 -4.33 2.12 5.73
CA MET A 30 -4.28 1.09 4.70
C MET A 30 -3.69 -0.21 5.25
N ALA A 31 -2.57 -0.11 5.98
CA ALA A 31 -1.95 -1.22 6.69
C ALA A 31 -2.94 -1.89 7.66
N LYS A 32 -3.67 -1.11 8.46
CA LYS A 32 -4.68 -1.65 9.38
C LYS A 32 -5.83 -2.36 8.65
N ILE A 33 -6.31 -1.81 7.54
CA ILE A 33 -7.38 -2.43 6.73
C ILE A 33 -6.89 -3.74 6.11
N ALA A 34 -5.66 -3.76 5.61
CA ALA A 34 -5.03 -4.91 5.00
C ALA A 34 -4.54 -5.96 6.02
N ASN A 35 -4.69 -5.71 7.33
CA ASN A 35 -4.10 -6.50 8.40
C ASN A 35 -2.57 -6.70 8.23
N ALA A 36 -1.90 -5.63 7.79
CA ALA A 36 -0.48 -5.64 7.47
C ALA A 36 0.38 -5.61 8.73
N ARG A 37 1.56 -6.26 8.66
CA ARG A 37 2.59 -6.23 9.68
C ARG A 37 3.70 -5.27 9.27
N PRO A 38 4.02 -4.23 10.06
CA PRO A 38 5.10 -3.32 9.73
C PRO A 38 6.47 -4.00 9.87
N ASP A 39 7.34 -3.76 8.90
CA ASP A 39 8.78 -3.98 9.02
C ASP A 39 9.47 -2.64 9.22
N ARG A 40 9.86 -2.37 10.47
CA ARG A 40 10.51 -1.12 10.86
C ARG A 40 11.94 -0.97 10.34
N SER A 41 12.59 -2.08 9.97
CA SER A 41 13.96 -2.04 9.47
C SER A 41 14.03 -1.53 8.03
N MET A 42 13.00 -1.85 7.24
CA MET A 42 12.91 -1.46 5.84
C MET A 42 11.92 -0.32 5.60
N GLY A 43 11.07 0.00 6.57
CA GLY A 43 10.03 1.03 6.44
C GLY A 43 8.91 0.61 5.50
N ILE A 44 8.57 -0.68 5.46
CA ILE A 44 7.57 -1.28 4.57
C ILE A 44 6.55 -2.10 5.37
N TYR A 45 5.49 -2.56 4.70
CA TYR A 45 4.44 -3.37 5.32
C TYR A 45 4.35 -4.74 4.65
N PHE A 46 4.21 -5.82 5.43
CA PHE A 46 3.90 -7.15 4.92
C PHE A 46 2.40 -7.42 5.02
N VAL A 47 1.78 -7.89 3.94
CA VAL A 47 0.37 -8.28 3.88
C VAL A 47 0.25 -9.75 3.54
N ASP A 48 -0.88 -10.36 3.91
CA ASP A 48 -1.22 -11.72 3.47
C ASP A 48 -1.39 -11.76 1.95
N CYS A 49 -1.04 -12.89 1.34
CA CYS A 49 -1.19 -13.09 -0.11
C CYS A 49 -2.60 -12.84 -0.65
N ASN A 50 -3.60 -13.08 0.19
CA ASN A 50 -5.02 -12.97 -0.09
C ASN A 50 -5.66 -11.77 0.61
N ALA A 51 -4.86 -10.83 1.12
CA ALA A 51 -5.36 -9.61 1.76
C ALA A 51 -6.27 -8.83 0.80
N LYS A 52 -7.44 -8.43 1.31
CA LYS A 52 -8.41 -7.61 0.58
C LYS A 52 -8.50 -6.25 1.23
N PHE A 53 -8.04 -5.22 0.52
CA PHE A 53 -8.11 -3.84 0.95
C PHE A 53 -8.50 -2.96 -0.25
N PRO A 54 -9.10 -1.78 -0.01
CA PRO A 54 -9.64 -0.94 -1.08
C PRO A 54 -8.55 -0.47 -2.05
N ALA A 55 -8.97 -0.15 -3.27
CA ALA A 55 -8.13 0.57 -4.23
C ALA A 55 -7.82 1.99 -3.71
N ILE A 56 -6.74 2.57 -4.21
CA ILE A 56 -6.42 3.97 -3.96
C ILE A 56 -6.95 4.79 -5.14
N GLU A 57 -7.75 5.80 -4.83
CA GLU A 57 -8.21 6.79 -5.80
C GLU A 57 -7.44 8.10 -5.58
N ILE A 58 -6.84 8.62 -6.65
CA ILE A 58 -6.14 9.90 -6.66
C ILE A 58 -6.95 10.84 -7.56
N GLU A 59 -7.52 11.87 -6.96
CA GLU A 59 -8.19 12.95 -7.68
C GLU A 59 -7.17 14.06 -7.97
N ALA A 60 -6.92 14.32 -9.27
CA ALA A 60 -6.03 15.39 -9.72
C ALA A 60 -6.76 16.27 -10.75
N GLY A 61 -7.26 17.42 -10.31
CA GLY A 61 -8.07 18.30 -11.15
C GLY A 61 -9.44 17.68 -11.43
N LEU A 62 -9.73 17.39 -12.71
CA LEU A 62 -10.97 16.74 -13.16
C LEU A 62 -10.81 15.23 -13.38
N ASP A 63 -9.57 14.73 -13.26
CA ASP A 63 -9.26 13.34 -13.53
C ASP A 63 -9.17 12.53 -12.23
N THR A 64 -9.67 11.29 -12.28
CA THR A 64 -9.55 10.32 -11.20
C THR A 64 -8.68 9.16 -11.69
N TYR A 65 -7.59 8.91 -10.97
CA TYR A 65 -6.68 7.80 -11.21
C TYR A 65 -6.93 6.72 -10.16
N THR A 66 -7.01 5.46 -10.60
CA THR A 66 -7.23 4.32 -9.70
C THR A 66 -6.03 3.41 -9.70
N ILE A 67 -5.46 3.16 -8.51
CA ILE A 67 -4.45 2.13 -8.31
C ILE A 67 -5.15 0.95 -7.64
N ARG A 68 -5.25 -0.17 -8.37
CA ARG A 68 -5.93 -1.36 -7.86
C ARG A 68 -5.08 -2.02 -6.78
N THR A 69 -5.74 -2.73 -5.88
CA THR A 69 -5.10 -3.55 -4.84
C THR A 69 -4.03 -4.48 -5.41
N SER A 70 -4.29 -5.10 -6.58
CA SER A 70 -3.33 -5.99 -7.26
C SER A 70 -2.01 -5.29 -7.65
N ASP A 71 -2.08 -3.99 -7.89
CA ASP A 71 -0.96 -3.18 -8.38
C ASP A 71 -0.17 -2.56 -7.21
N LEU A 72 -0.72 -2.61 -5.99
CA LEU A 72 -0.09 -2.14 -4.74
C LEU A 72 0.74 -3.23 -4.06
N ILE A 73 0.70 -4.46 -4.55
CA ILE A 73 1.28 -5.60 -3.89
C ILE A 73 2.42 -6.18 -4.73
N ILE A 74 3.60 -6.29 -4.13
CA ILE A 74 4.76 -6.95 -4.73
C ILE A 74 4.90 -8.36 -4.14
N LYS A 75 4.84 -9.37 -5.02
CA LYS A 75 5.11 -10.77 -4.68
C LYS A 75 6.60 -10.97 -4.43
N ILE A 76 6.96 -11.24 -3.18
CA ILE A 76 8.31 -11.61 -2.81
C ILE A 76 8.42 -13.13 -2.75
N PHE A 77 9.12 -13.73 -3.73
CA PHE A 77 9.57 -15.11 -3.62
C PHE A 77 10.90 -15.11 -2.88
N LEU A 78 10.87 -15.05 -1.55
CA LEU A 78 12.07 -15.25 -0.75
C LEU A 78 12.41 -16.74 -0.75
N SER A 79 13.35 -17.16 -1.61
CA SER A 79 13.83 -18.55 -1.71
C SER A 79 14.56 -19.08 -0.45
N MET A 80 14.46 -18.38 0.69
CA MET A 80 15.11 -18.75 1.95
C MET A 80 14.22 -18.63 3.18
N MET A 81 12.93 -18.31 3.05
CA MET A 81 11.99 -18.39 4.18
C MET A 81 10.66 -18.99 3.72
N ASP A 82 10.32 -20.12 4.33
CA ASP A 82 9.11 -20.91 4.12
C ASP A 82 7.86 -20.18 4.68
N GLN A 83 7.62 -18.93 4.26
CA GLN A 83 6.38 -18.19 4.52
C GLN A 83 6.00 -17.31 3.32
N ASP A 84 4.89 -17.66 2.69
CA ASP A 84 4.20 -16.84 1.69
C ASP A 84 3.79 -15.49 2.31
N GLY A 85 4.57 -14.44 2.04
CA GLY A 85 4.26 -13.06 2.44
C GLY A 85 4.23 -12.15 1.22
N LEU A 86 3.30 -11.19 1.18
CA LEU A 86 3.27 -10.13 0.18
C LEU A 86 3.84 -8.84 0.76
N LEU A 87 4.52 -8.05 -0.06
CA LEU A 87 4.98 -6.72 0.32
C LEU A 87 3.94 -5.68 -0.09
N LEU A 88 3.41 -4.95 0.88
CA LEU A 88 2.77 -3.66 0.65
C LEU A 88 3.88 -2.59 0.69
N ALA A 89 4.20 -2.11 -0.50
CA ALA A 89 5.16 -1.04 -0.74
C ALA A 89 4.58 0.30 -0.27
N VAL A 90 4.70 0.60 1.02
CA VAL A 90 4.42 1.93 1.56
C VAL A 90 5.60 2.36 2.40
N GLN A 91 6.48 3.17 1.81
CA GLN A 91 7.59 3.83 2.53
C GLN A 91 7.03 5.05 3.30
N LEU A 92 7.63 5.36 4.45
CA LEU A 92 7.43 6.61 5.21
C LEU A 92 8.36 7.72 4.72
#